data_AF-A0A835W266-F1
#
_entry.id   AF-A0A835W266-F1
#
_cell.length_a   1.000
_cell.length_b   1.000
_cell.length_c   1.000
_cell.angle_alpha   90.00
_cell.angle_beta   90.00
_cell.angle_gamma   90.00
#
_symmetry.space_group_name_H-M   'P 1'
#
loop_
_entity.id
_entity.type
_entity.pdbx_description
1 polymer ?
#
loop_
_entity_poly.entity_id
_entity_poly.type
_entity_poly.pdbx_seq_one_letter_code
_entity_poly.pdbx_strand_id
1 'polypeptide(L)'
;MITDPPRPPPPAYVSALQPPATSLLAGTSTSTSTSTSSHGHSSGIAAGGSGAGTATSGADVREDGAGSRQWPPPLEPLLAGCTLGEHRRAGEEGPAAEASASGAGAAAQQPGEPRCLQEVCARVILRNISVHNCCELLEVARGMDGPGFGPIAAACLRYAVNSFETLVGLREEATLRGCLGPDVYDSLHAALEERRAYLASLKAGLGKVREREAPPAEAAAPRQETSVAGRPVCYPLAALAPGLVWPADVDGGCREQWLNSADWEAAFGPHAPGLTYEAFLALPGWRRSKLKQAAGLF
;
A
#
# COMPACT_ATOMS: atom_id res chain seq x y z
N MET A 1 -15.70 27.09 17.19
CA MET A 1 -15.92 25.65 17.43
C MET A 1 -16.11 25.00 16.07
N ILE A 2 -15.10 24.30 15.56
CA ILE A 2 -15.17 23.61 14.27
C ILE A 2 -15.64 22.18 14.55
N THR A 3 -16.88 21.89 14.20
CA THR A 3 -17.46 20.55 14.26
C THR A 3 -16.97 19.74 13.07
N ASP A 4 -16.30 18.63 13.37
CA ASP A 4 -15.87 17.62 12.40
C ASP A 4 -17.12 17.02 11.69
N PRO A 5 -17.13 16.89 10.36
CA PRO A 5 -18.25 16.27 9.66
C PRO A 5 -18.39 14.78 10.02
N PRO A 6 -19.63 14.24 10.08
CA PRO A 6 -19.88 12.86 10.44
C PRO A 6 -19.25 11.89 9.42
N ARG A 7 -18.58 10.87 9.95
CA ARG A 7 -17.96 9.80 9.16
C ARG A 7 -19.05 9.03 8.39
N PRO A 8 -18.88 8.75 7.09
CA PRO A 8 -19.85 7.97 6.34
C PRO A 8 -19.97 6.54 6.89
N PRO A 9 -21.16 5.92 6.83
CA PRO A 9 -21.34 4.54 7.23
C PRO A 9 -20.52 3.59 6.34
N PRO A 10 -20.08 2.44 6.87
CA PRO A 10 -19.39 1.44 6.07
C PRO A 10 -20.31 0.91 4.95
N PRO A 11 -19.75 0.50 3.79
CA PRO A 11 -20.52 -0.05 2.68
C PRO A 11 -21.24 -1.35 3.08
N ALA A 12 -22.46 -1.52 2.59
CA ALA A 12 -23.42 -2.55 3.01
C ALA A 12 -22.94 -4.01 2.84
N TYR A 13 -21.92 -4.27 2.03
CA TYR A 13 -21.38 -5.62 1.87
C TYR A 13 -20.58 -6.11 3.08
N VAL A 14 -20.14 -5.21 3.97
CA VAL A 14 -19.40 -5.57 5.20
C VAL A 14 -20.34 -6.19 6.25
N SER A 15 -21.63 -5.87 6.23
CA SER A 15 -22.62 -6.42 7.18
C SER A 15 -23.10 -7.83 6.83
N ALA A 16 -22.86 -8.32 5.62
CA ALA A 16 -23.29 -9.64 5.17
C ALA A 16 -22.29 -10.78 5.51
N LEU A 17 -21.10 -10.44 6.05
CA LEU A 17 -20.04 -11.40 6.36
C LEU A 17 -19.90 -11.69 7.86
N GLN A 18 -20.85 -11.25 8.69
CA GLN A 18 -20.79 -11.45 10.13
C GLN A 18 -21.52 -12.75 10.50
N PRO A 19 -20.81 -13.81 10.93
CA PRO A 19 -21.46 -15.02 11.41
C PRO A 19 -22.28 -14.73 12.68
N PRO A 20 -23.38 -15.46 12.95
CA PRO A 20 -24.19 -15.25 14.13
C PRO A 20 -23.36 -15.46 15.40
N ALA A 21 -23.35 -14.44 16.27
CA ALA A 21 -22.64 -14.48 17.54
C ALA A 21 -23.26 -15.54 18.46
N THR A 22 -22.56 -16.65 18.67
CA THR A 22 -22.81 -17.55 19.80
C THR A 22 -22.31 -16.87 21.07
N SER A 23 -23.25 -16.43 21.91
CA SER A 23 -22.99 -16.05 23.29
C SER A 23 -22.39 -17.23 24.06
N LEU A 24 -21.14 -17.08 24.52
CA LEU A 24 -20.56 -17.92 25.56
C LEU A 24 -20.12 -17.05 26.74
N LEU A 25 -20.55 -17.54 27.90
CA LEU A 25 -20.48 -16.94 29.22
C LEU A 25 -19.05 -16.78 29.75
N ALA A 26 -18.96 -15.84 30.68
CA ALA A 26 -17.80 -15.40 31.44
C ALA A 26 -16.96 -16.51 32.07
N GLY A 27 -15.65 -16.28 32.08
CA GLY A 27 -14.66 -16.94 32.94
C GLY A 27 -13.51 -15.99 33.23
N THR A 28 -13.64 -15.20 34.29
CA THR A 28 -12.57 -14.38 34.86
C THR A 28 -11.56 -15.27 35.57
N SER A 29 -10.27 -15.05 35.33
CA SER A 29 -9.21 -15.57 36.20
C SER A 29 -8.06 -14.58 36.29
N THR A 30 -7.94 -14.03 37.49
CA THR A 30 -6.90 -13.13 37.98
C THR A 30 -5.62 -13.91 38.24
N SER A 31 -4.46 -13.39 37.83
CA SER A 31 -3.20 -13.75 38.47
C SER A 31 -2.28 -12.53 38.56
N THR A 32 -1.80 -12.33 39.79
CA THR A 32 -0.89 -11.29 40.24
C THR A 32 0.46 -11.97 40.48
N SER A 33 1.58 -11.30 40.19
CA SER A 33 2.67 -10.98 41.13
C SER A 33 4.09 -10.99 40.53
N THR A 34 4.82 -9.92 40.89
CA THR A 34 6.25 -9.78 41.24
C THR A 34 7.39 -9.73 40.22
N SER A 35 7.88 -8.48 40.09
CA SER A 35 9.24 -7.93 40.05
C SER A 35 10.47 -8.83 40.29
N THR A 36 11.55 -8.54 39.56
CA THR A 36 12.91 -8.38 40.14
C THR A 36 13.78 -7.46 39.27
N SER A 37 14.57 -6.63 39.95
CA SER A 37 15.56 -5.67 39.43
C SER A 37 16.93 -6.31 39.20
N SER A 38 17.74 -5.78 38.29
CA SER A 38 19.19 -5.66 38.52
C SER A 38 19.84 -4.57 37.67
N HIS A 39 20.77 -3.86 38.31
CA HIS A 39 21.69 -2.84 37.78
C HIS A 39 22.84 -3.48 36.99
N GLY A 40 23.40 -2.72 36.03
CA GLY A 40 24.73 -2.97 35.46
C GLY A 40 25.27 -1.76 34.70
N HIS A 41 26.19 -1.03 35.34
CA HIS A 41 27.03 0.02 34.75
C HIS A 41 28.08 -0.58 33.78
N SER A 42 28.42 0.10 32.68
CA SER A 42 29.80 0.58 32.40
C SER A 42 30.00 1.14 30.98
N SER A 43 30.42 2.40 30.94
CA SER A 43 31.49 3.08 30.19
C SER A 43 32.09 2.50 28.90
N GLY A 44 32.31 3.39 27.91
CA GLY A 44 33.66 3.55 27.32
C GLY A 44 33.82 3.88 25.82
N ILE A 45 34.26 5.11 25.55
CA ILE A 45 35.37 5.51 24.63
C ILE A 45 35.11 5.61 23.09
N ALA A 46 35.05 6.88 22.64
CA ALA A 46 35.86 7.63 21.65
C ALA A 46 36.05 7.22 20.16
N ALA A 47 35.84 8.27 19.34
CA ALA A 47 36.73 8.83 18.31
C ALA A 47 36.85 8.17 16.90
N GLY A 48 36.59 9.03 15.90
CA GLY A 48 37.48 9.19 14.74
C GLY A 48 36.90 8.82 13.37
N GLY A 49 36.99 9.75 12.41
CA GLY A 49 37.04 9.38 10.99
C GLY A 49 36.27 10.27 10.02
N SER A 50 36.88 11.39 9.61
CA SER A 50 36.52 12.14 8.42
C SER A 50 36.65 11.29 7.14
N GLY A 51 35.76 11.50 6.18
CA GLY A 51 35.88 10.94 4.83
C GLY A 51 35.01 11.71 3.85
N ALA A 52 35.64 12.63 3.10
CA ALA A 52 35.05 13.34 1.98
C ALA A 52 34.80 12.40 0.78
N GLY A 53 33.73 12.63 0.02
CA GLY A 53 33.43 11.86 -1.19
C GLY A 53 32.27 12.44 -2.01
N THR A 54 32.61 13.44 -2.82
CA THR A 54 32.16 13.69 -4.21
C THR A 54 30.72 13.31 -4.60
N ALA A 55 29.88 14.33 -4.78
CA ALA A 55 28.58 14.22 -5.43
C ALA A 55 28.74 14.25 -6.96
N THR A 56 28.31 13.19 -7.63
CA THR A 56 28.03 13.17 -9.08
C THR A 56 26.54 13.40 -9.32
N SER A 57 26.24 14.45 -10.08
CA SER A 57 24.90 14.79 -10.57
C SER A 57 24.42 13.77 -11.60
N GLY A 58 23.21 13.24 -11.42
CA GLY A 58 22.54 12.31 -12.33
C GLY A 58 21.12 12.07 -11.86
N ALA A 59 20.21 13.01 -12.15
CA ALA A 59 18.79 12.85 -11.88
C ALA A 59 18.15 12.04 -13.02
N ASP A 60 18.09 10.73 -12.82
CA ASP A 60 17.19 9.81 -13.50
C ASP A 60 15.88 9.82 -12.70
N VAL A 61 14.79 10.28 -13.30
CA VAL A 61 13.46 10.35 -12.66
C VAL A 61 12.87 8.95 -12.68
N ARG A 62 12.99 8.25 -11.55
CA ARG A 62 12.30 6.98 -11.31
C ARG A 62 11.32 7.18 -10.16
N GLU A 63 10.05 7.33 -10.52
CA GLU A 63 8.92 7.26 -9.58
C GLU A 63 8.82 5.84 -9.04
N ASP A 64 9.15 5.64 -7.77
CA ASP A 64 8.75 4.46 -7.00
C ASP A 64 8.64 4.84 -5.53
N GLY A 65 7.43 4.74 -4.96
CA GLY A 65 7.25 5.03 -3.53
C GLY A 65 5.82 5.14 -3.01
N ALA A 66 4.83 4.49 -3.62
CA ALA A 66 3.52 4.31 -2.98
C ALA A 66 3.61 3.17 -1.97
N GLY A 67 3.59 3.51 -0.69
CA GLY A 67 3.54 2.56 0.41
C GLY A 67 2.34 1.62 0.28
N SER A 68 2.64 0.33 0.37
CA SER A 68 1.76 -0.83 0.23
C SER A 68 0.55 -0.76 1.16
N ARG A 69 -0.54 -0.15 0.70
CA ARG A 69 -1.87 -0.70 0.96
C ARG A 69 -1.98 -1.88 0.02
N GLN A 70 -1.95 -3.09 0.57
CA GLN A 70 -2.13 -4.31 -0.20
C GLN A 70 -3.53 -4.27 -0.84
N TRP A 71 -3.55 -3.76 -2.07
CA TRP A 71 -4.66 -3.71 -2.98
C TRP A 71 -4.23 -4.50 -4.21
N PRO A 72 -5.06 -5.41 -4.74
CA PRO A 72 -6.45 -5.69 -4.40
C PRO A 72 -6.64 -6.35 -3.01
N PRO A 73 -7.87 -6.35 -2.45
CA PRO A 73 -8.20 -7.15 -1.26
C PRO A 73 -7.87 -8.63 -1.52
N PRO A 74 -7.61 -9.44 -0.48
CA PRO A 74 -7.38 -10.87 -0.65
C PRO A 74 -8.58 -11.48 -1.39
N LEU A 75 -8.31 -12.03 -2.58
CA LEU A 75 -9.30 -12.63 -3.49
C LEU A 75 -9.69 -14.06 -3.08
N GLU A 76 -9.10 -14.56 -2.00
CA GLU A 76 -9.36 -15.91 -1.47
C GLU A 76 -10.86 -16.23 -1.32
N PRO A 77 -11.75 -15.34 -0.81
CA PRO A 77 -13.19 -15.61 -0.76
C PRO A 77 -13.87 -15.68 -2.14
N LEU A 78 -13.40 -14.94 -3.15
CA LEU A 78 -13.94 -15.01 -4.52
C LEU A 78 -13.49 -16.27 -5.26
N LEU A 79 -12.26 -16.71 -5.02
CA LEU A 79 -11.71 -17.96 -5.57
C LEU A 79 -12.28 -19.19 -4.86
N ALA A 80 -12.61 -19.10 -3.56
CA ALA A 80 -13.28 -20.16 -2.81
C ALA A 80 -14.74 -20.37 -3.23
N GLY A 81 -15.43 -19.31 -3.68
CA GLY A 81 -16.77 -19.38 -4.25
C GLY A 81 -16.82 -19.87 -5.70
N CYS A 82 -15.69 -19.84 -6.42
CA CYS A 82 -15.53 -20.44 -7.73
C CYS A 82 -15.18 -21.94 -7.60
N THR A 83 -15.96 -22.72 -6.87
CA THR A 83 -16.01 -24.15 -7.19
C THR A 83 -16.54 -24.23 -8.61
N LEU A 84 -15.73 -24.73 -9.54
CA LEU A 84 -16.16 -25.09 -10.89
C LEU A 84 -17.49 -25.83 -10.73
N GLY A 85 -18.58 -25.19 -11.18
CA GLY A 85 -19.91 -25.72 -11.02
C GLY A 85 -19.93 -27.15 -11.55
N GLU A 86 -20.15 -28.11 -10.66
CA GLU A 86 -20.52 -29.45 -11.05
C GLU A 86 -21.76 -29.31 -11.92
N HIS A 87 -21.62 -29.58 -13.21
CA HIS A 87 -22.76 -29.84 -14.08
C HIS A 87 -23.45 -31.09 -13.53
N ARG A 88 -24.42 -30.86 -12.66
CA ARG A 88 -25.26 -31.84 -11.98
C ARG A 88 -26.00 -32.68 -13.03
N ARG A 89 -25.45 -33.85 -13.36
CA ARG A 89 -26.24 -34.99 -13.82
C ARG A 89 -26.98 -35.55 -12.61
N ALA A 90 -28.30 -35.68 -12.74
CA ALA A 90 -29.17 -36.24 -11.72
C ALA A 90 -28.83 -37.72 -11.47
N GLY A 91 -28.73 -38.11 -10.18
CA GLY A 91 -28.81 -39.51 -9.77
C GLY A 91 -27.96 -39.84 -8.54
N GLU A 92 -28.65 -40.33 -7.50
CA GLU A 92 -28.16 -41.11 -6.35
C GLU A 92 -27.64 -40.36 -5.09
N GLU A 93 -28.45 -40.50 -4.03
CA GLU A 93 -28.19 -40.13 -2.64
C GLU A 93 -27.24 -41.15 -1.98
N GLY A 94 -26.28 -40.65 -1.19
CA GLY A 94 -25.43 -41.45 -0.30
C GLY A 94 -24.75 -40.57 0.76
N PRO A 95 -24.65 -41.00 2.03
CA PRO A 95 -24.51 -40.07 3.15
C PRO A 95 -23.06 -39.71 3.53
N ALA A 96 -23.00 -38.53 4.15
CA ALA A 96 -21.94 -37.85 4.88
C ALA A 96 -20.76 -38.68 5.44
N ALA A 97 -19.55 -38.24 5.12
CA ALA A 97 -18.34 -38.48 5.91
C ALA A 97 -17.72 -37.13 6.30
N GLU A 98 -17.70 -36.85 7.60
CA GLU A 98 -16.98 -35.72 8.20
C GLU A 98 -15.47 -35.96 8.06
N ALA A 99 -14.77 -35.01 7.45
CA ALA A 99 -13.31 -35.00 7.38
C ALA A 99 -12.76 -33.75 8.06
N SER A 100 -12.15 -33.98 9.22
CA SER A 100 -11.43 -33.01 10.03
C SER A 100 -10.29 -32.34 9.24
N ALA A 101 -10.36 -31.02 9.10
CA ALA A 101 -9.27 -30.21 8.58
C ALA A 101 -8.32 -29.80 9.72
N SER A 102 -7.16 -30.45 9.79
CA SER A 102 -6.03 -30.00 10.61
C SER A 102 -5.13 -29.12 9.74
N GLY A 103 -5.02 -27.83 10.10
CA GLY A 103 -4.19 -26.85 9.43
C GLY A 103 -2.70 -27.07 9.74
N ALA A 104 -1.99 -27.69 8.80
CA ALA A 104 -0.53 -27.71 8.78
C ALA A 104 -0.03 -26.62 7.82
N GLY A 105 0.91 -25.80 8.30
CA GLY A 105 1.47 -24.66 7.58
C GLY A 105 2.05 -25.04 6.22
N ALA A 106 1.75 -24.21 5.22
CA ALA A 106 2.23 -24.31 3.85
C ALA A 106 3.74 -24.05 3.77
N ALA A 107 4.55 -25.05 4.13
CA ALA A 107 5.93 -25.12 3.70
C ALA A 107 5.92 -25.26 2.18
N ALA A 108 6.53 -24.31 1.47
CA ALA A 108 6.64 -24.30 0.02
C ALA A 108 7.33 -25.59 -0.46
N GLN A 109 6.53 -26.60 -0.81
CA GLN A 109 7.00 -27.82 -1.43
C GLN A 109 7.69 -27.44 -2.74
N GLN A 110 8.97 -27.78 -2.85
CA GLN A 110 9.65 -27.64 -4.13
C GLN A 110 8.91 -28.48 -5.17
N PRO A 111 8.62 -27.92 -6.37
CA PRO A 111 7.88 -28.64 -7.39
C PRO A 111 8.69 -29.86 -7.81
N GLY A 112 8.20 -31.06 -7.47
CA GLY A 112 8.86 -32.32 -7.82
C GLY A 112 9.12 -32.45 -9.31
N GLU A 113 9.98 -33.39 -9.73
CA GLU A 113 10.23 -33.63 -11.15
C GLU A 113 8.92 -34.00 -11.88
N PRO A 114 8.70 -33.48 -13.11
CA PRO A 114 7.49 -33.76 -13.86
C PRO A 114 7.45 -35.23 -14.29
N ARG A 115 6.31 -35.89 -14.07
CA ARG A 115 6.14 -37.34 -14.30
C ARG A 115 5.64 -37.69 -15.70
N CYS A 116 5.08 -36.72 -16.43
CA CYS A 116 4.56 -36.92 -17.78
C CYS A 116 4.67 -35.66 -18.62
N LEU A 117 4.54 -35.80 -19.94
CA LEU A 117 4.57 -34.69 -20.90
C LEU A 117 3.52 -33.61 -20.57
N GLN A 118 2.33 -34.02 -20.10
CA GLN A 118 1.26 -33.09 -19.72
C GLN A 118 1.71 -32.14 -18.59
N GLU A 119 2.42 -32.64 -17.59
CA GLU A 119 2.95 -31.81 -16.50
C GLU A 119 4.04 -30.85 -16.99
N VAL A 120 4.89 -31.29 -17.92
CA VAL A 120 5.90 -30.43 -18.55
C VAL A 120 5.22 -29.29 -19.31
N CYS A 121 4.24 -29.62 -20.17
CA CYS A 121 3.47 -28.63 -20.93
C CYS A 121 2.73 -27.66 -20.01
N ALA A 122 2.08 -28.15 -18.95
CA ALA A 122 1.38 -27.29 -17.99
C ALA A 122 2.32 -26.30 -17.30
N ARG A 123 3.53 -26.74 -16.89
CA ARG A 123 4.54 -25.83 -16.32
C ARG A 123 4.99 -24.76 -17.31
N VAL A 124 5.18 -25.12 -18.57
CA VAL A 124 5.56 -24.17 -19.62
C VAL A 124 4.44 -23.16 -19.85
N ILE A 125 3.18 -23.61 -19.95
CA ILE A 125 2.01 -22.72 -20.10
C ILE A 125 1.94 -21.75 -18.92
N LEU A 126 1.99 -22.26 -17.68
CA LEU A 126 1.91 -21.44 -16.47
C LEU A 126 2.99 -20.35 -16.41
N ARG A 127 4.21 -20.65 -16.90
CA ARG A 127 5.32 -19.68 -16.98
C ARG A 127 5.15 -18.63 -18.08
N ASN A 128 4.31 -18.89 -19.07
CA ASN A 128 4.11 -18.03 -20.25
C ASN A 128 2.69 -17.45 -20.32
N ILE A 129 1.96 -17.42 -19.21
CA ILE A 129 0.69 -16.67 -19.12
C ILE A 129 1.02 -15.19 -19.22
N SER A 130 0.29 -14.50 -20.11
CA SER A 130 0.42 -13.08 -20.38
C SER A 130 -0.95 -12.45 -20.60
N VAL A 131 -0.99 -11.12 -20.63
CA VAL A 131 -2.23 -10.36 -20.89
C VAL A 131 -2.84 -10.66 -22.27
N HIS A 132 -2.03 -11.12 -23.23
CA HIS A 132 -2.50 -11.37 -24.59
C HIS A 132 -3.16 -12.75 -24.74
N ASN A 133 -2.70 -13.77 -24.00
CA ASN A 133 -3.16 -15.14 -24.15
C ASN A 133 -4.03 -15.65 -22.99
N CYS A 134 -4.13 -14.93 -21.87
CA CYS A 134 -4.80 -15.45 -20.67
C CYS A 134 -6.30 -15.74 -20.87
N CYS A 135 -7.01 -14.94 -21.67
CA CYS A 135 -8.45 -15.15 -21.93
C CYS A 135 -8.68 -16.40 -22.81
N GLU A 136 -7.90 -16.55 -23.88
CA GLU A 136 -7.96 -17.71 -24.77
C GLU A 136 -7.59 -18.99 -24.02
N LEU A 137 -6.53 -18.95 -23.20
CA LEU A 137 -6.12 -20.07 -22.36
C LEU A 137 -7.17 -20.42 -21.30
N LEU A 138 -7.84 -19.42 -20.72
CA LEU A 138 -8.92 -19.66 -19.75
C LEU A 138 -10.12 -20.34 -20.39
N GLU A 139 -10.49 -19.93 -21.59
CA GLU A 139 -11.58 -20.55 -22.36
C GLU A 139 -11.27 -22.00 -22.71
N VAL A 140 -10.08 -22.26 -23.25
CA VAL A 140 -9.61 -23.63 -23.57
C VAL A 140 -9.54 -24.48 -22.31
N ALA A 141 -8.97 -23.97 -21.22
CA ALA A 141 -8.82 -24.73 -19.98
C ALA A 141 -10.15 -25.05 -19.29
N ARG A 142 -11.20 -24.23 -19.50
CA ARG A 142 -12.55 -24.50 -19.00
C ARG A 142 -13.31 -25.53 -19.85
N GLY A 143 -13.02 -25.59 -21.15
CA GLY A 143 -13.65 -26.55 -22.08
C GLY A 143 -13.03 -27.95 -22.07
N MET A 144 -11.96 -28.17 -21.31
CA MET A 144 -11.22 -29.43 -21.30
C MET A 144 -11.21 -30.08 -19.92
N ASP A 145 -11.61 -31.35 -19.87
CA ASP A 145 -11.47 -32.18 -18.68
C ASP A 145 -10.03 -32.73 -18.59
N GLY A 146 -9.34 -32.45 -17.49
CA GLY A 146 -8.03 -33.04 -17.22
C GLY A 146 -7.30 -32.43 -16.03
N PRO A 147 -6.42 -33.21 -15.36
CA PRO A 147 -5.76 -32.80 -14.12
C PRO A 147 -4.83 -31.59 -14.28
N GLY A 148 -4.32 -31.33 -15.51
CA GLY A 148 -3.47 -30.18 -15.80
C GLY A 148 -4.23 -28.88 -16.08
N PHE A 149 -5.50 -28.93 -16.47
CA PHE A 149 -6.24 -27.74 -16.93
C PHE A 149 -6.81 -26.90 -15.78
N GLY A 150 -7.22 -27.54 -14.68
CA GLY A 150 -7.68 -26.82 -13.48
C GLY A 150 -6.66 -25.79 -12.96
N PRO A 151 -5.39 -26.18 -12.72
CA PRO A 151 -4.35 -25.24 -12.33
C PRO A 151 -4.10 -24.11 -13.33
N ILE A 152 -4.17 -24.41 -14.63
CA ILE A 152 -3.99 -23.41 -15.71
C ILE A 152 -5.14 -22.42 -15.69
N ALA A 153 -6.39 -22.88 -15.62
CA ALA A 153 -7.58 -22.02 -15.53
C ALA A 153 -7.51 -21.11 -14.29
N ALA A 154 -7.14 -21.67 -13.13
CA ALA A 154 -6.99 -20.89 -11.90
C ALA A 154 -5.88 -19.84 -12.02
N ALA A 155 -4.76 -20.16 -12.66
CA ALA A 155 -3.68 -19.20 -12.89
C ALA A 155 -4.08 -18.11 -13.88
N CYS A 156 -4.76 -18.45 -14.98
CA CYS A 156 -5.27 -17.49 -15.95
C CYS A 156 -6.29 -16.55 -15.31
N LEU A 157 -7.20 -17.07 -14.47
CA LEU A 157 -8.17 -16.25 -13.73
C LEU A 157 -7.48 -15.28 -12.77
N ARG A 158 -6.52 -15.75 -11.95
CA ARG A 158 -5.75 -14.88 -11.07
C ARG A 158 -5.01 -13.79 -11.84
N TYR A 159 -4.40 -14.16 -12.96
CA TYR A 159 -3.69 -13.20 -13.81
C TYR A 159 -4.65 -12.16 -14.40
N ALA A 160 -5.81 -12.60 -14.89
CA ALA A 160 -6.83 -11.73 -15.48
C ALA A 160 -7.41 -10.76 -14.44
N VAL A 161 -7.65 -11.21 -13.21
CA VAL A 161 -8.07 -10.33 -12.11
C VAL A 161 -7.01 -9.28 -11.80
N ASN A 162 -5.74 -9.69 -11.66
CA ASN A 162 -4.64 -8.78 -11.35
C ASN A 162 -4.36 -7.77 -12.47
N SER A 163 -4.66 -8.13 -13.71
CA SER A 163 -4.38 -7.33 -14.91
C SER A 163 -5.65 -6.78 -15.57
N PHE A 164 -6.78 -6.76 -14.85
CA PHE A 164 -8.10 -6.48 -15.41
C PHE A 164 -8.17 -5.12 -16.11
N GLU A 165 -7.59 -4.08 -15.49
CA GLU A 165 -7.54 -2.74 -16.08
C GLU A 165 -6.83 -2.72 -17.45
N THR A 166 -5.77 -3.52 -17.61
CA THR A 166 -5.06 -3.63 -18.89
C THR A 166 -5.89 -4.42 -19.91
N LEU A 167 -6.57 -5.48 -19.45
CA LEU A 167 -7.43 -6.29 -20.31
C LEU A 167 -8.61 -5.52 -20.88
N VAL A 168 -9.24 -4.63 -20.10
CA VAL A 168 -10.31 -3.73 -20.57
C VAL A 168 -9.84 -2.83 -21.73
N GLY A 169 -8.56 -2.47 -21.77
CA GLY A 169 -7.97 -1.70 -22.88
C GLY A 169 -7.63 -2.53 -24.12
N LEU A 170 -7.59 -3.87 -24.02
CA LEU A 170 -7.08 -4.76 -25.07
C LEU A 170 -8.14 -5.71 -25.66
N ARG A 171 -9.29 -5.88 -25.00
CA ARG A 171 -10.32 -6.85 -25.35
C ARG A 171 -11.69 -6.22 -25.28
N GLU A 172 -12.60 -6.74 -26.10
CA GLU A 172 -14.00 -6.35 -26.06
C GLU A 172 -14.67 -6.82 -24.77
N GLU A 173 -15.63 -6.04 -24.28
CA GLU A 173 -16.40 -6.34 -23.08
C GLU A 173 -17.09 -7.71 -23.18
N ALA A 174 -17.71 -8.03 -24.32
CA ALA A 174 -18.39 -9.30 -24.52
C ALA A 174 -17.45 -10.50 -24.36
N THR A 175 -16.20 -10.39 -24.86
CA THR A 175 -15.17 -11.42 -24.69
C THR A 175 -14.77 -11.58 -23.23
N LEU A 176 -14.49 -10.47 -22.53
CA LEU A 176 -14.09 -10.53 -21.12
C LEU A 176 -15.20 -11.10 -20.24
N ARG A 177 -16.45 -10.69 -20.48
CA ARG A 177 -17.63 -11.19 -19.77
C ARG A 177 -17.86 -12.67 -20.03
N GLY A 178 -17.67 -13.14 -21.27
CA GLY A 178 -17.74 -14.56 -21.62
C GLY A 178 -16.64 -15.40 -20.96
N CYS A 179 -15.38 -14.94 -21.02
CA CYS A 179 -14.24 -15.68 -20.47
C CYS A 179 -14.22 -15.71 -18.95
N LEU A 180 -14.58 -14.61 -18.26
CA LEU A 180 -14.54 -14.54 -16.80
C LEU A 180 -15.82 -15.10 -16.16
N GLY A 181 -16.95 -14.93 -16.83
CA GLY A 181 -18.28 -15.07 -16.26
C GLY A 181 -18.85 -13.70 -15.86
N PRO A 182 -20.17 -13.51 -15.97
CA PRO A 182 -20.81 -12.21 -15.76
C PRO A 182 -20.57 -11.67 -14.34
N ASP A 183 -20.68 -12.51 -13.31
CA ASP A 183 -20.56 -12.08 -11.91
C ASP A 183 -19.15 -11.58 -11.58
N VAL A 184 -18.12 -12.29 -12.05
CA VAL A 184 -16.72 -11.91 -11.86
C VAL A 184 -16.41 -10.63 -12.62
N TYR A 185 -16.85 -10.53 -13.88
CA TYR A 185 -16.66 -9.35 -14.70
C TYR A 185 -17.32 -8.11 -14.06
N ASP A 186 -18.59 -8.21 -13.67
CA ASP A 186 -19.34 -7.08 -13.09
C ASP A 186 -18.71 -6.59 -11.79
N SER A 187 -18.26 -7.52 -10.94
CA SER A 187 -17.55 -7.20 -9.70
C SER A 187 -16.23 -6.45 -9.96
N LEU A 188 -15.40 -6.93 -10.89
CA LEU A 188 -14.13 -6.28 -11.24
C LEU A 188 -14.36 -4.93 -11.92
N HIS A 189 -15.37 -4.82 -12.77
CA HIS A 189 -15.71 -3.58 -13.45
C HIS A 189 -16.21 -2.52 -12.45
N ALA A 190 -17.07 -2.90 -11.50
CA ALA A 190 -17.51 -2.01 -10.42
C ALA A 190 -16.32 -1.51 -9.57
N ALA A 191 -15.40 -2.40 -9.20
CA ALA A 191 -14.20 -2.03 -8.44
C ALA A 191 -13.27 -1.09 -9.23
N LEU A 192 -13.16 -1.28 -10.55
CA LEU A 192 -12.40 -0.39 -11.43
C LEU A 192 -13.01 1.02 -11.49
N GLU A 193 -14.34 1.11 -11.62
CA GLU A 193 -15.06 2.38 -11.65
C GLU A 193 -14.98 3.12 -10.29
N GLU A 194 -15.10 2.40 -9.17
CA GLU A 194 -14.90 2.98 -7.84
C GLU A 194 -13.49 3.57 -7.70
N ARG A 195 -12.46 2.83 -8.14
CA ARG A 195 -11.08 3.31 -8.13
C ARG A 195 -10.89 4.55 -9.02
N ARG A 196 -11.48 4.56 -10.22
CA ARG A 196 -11.42 5.71 -11.13
C ARG A 196 -12.10 6.93 -10.52
N ALA A 197 -13.27 6.76 -9.91
CA ALA A 197 -13.98 7.84 -9.22
C ALA A 197 -13.16 8.37 -8.03
N TYR A 198 -12.54 7.48 -7.25
CA TYR A 198 -11.65 7.85 -6.15
C TYR A 198 -10.44 8.66 -6.64
N LEU A 199 -9.74 8.19 -7.68
CA LEU A 199 -8.59 8.90 -8.25
C LEU A 199 -9.00 10.24 -8.87
N ALA A 200 -10.17 10.31 -9.51
CA ALA A 200 -10.73 11.56 -10.00
C ALA A 200 -11.02 12.54 -8.85
N SER A 201 -11.55 12.05 -7.72
CA SER A 201 -11.78 12.86 -6.52
C SER A 201 -10.48 13.39 -5.92
N LEU A 202 -9.43 12.56 -5.87
CA LEU A 202 -8.10 12.97 -5.42
C LEU A 202 -7.50 14.03 -6.34
N LYS A 203 -7.58 13.83 -7.66
CA LYS A 203 -7.12 14.79 -8.65
C LYS A 203 -7.87 16.12 -8.55
N ALA A 204 -9.19 16.08 -8.35
CA ALA A 204 -10.00 17.28 -8.12
C ALA A 204 -9.63 18.00 -6.81
N GLY A 205 -9.21 17.26 -5.77
CA GLY A 205 -8.70 17.82 -4.52
C GLY A 205 -7.29 18.40 -4.63
N LEU A 206 -6.41 17.77 -5.41
CA LEU A 206 -5.03 18.21 -5.65
C LEU A 206 -4.94 19.53 -6.44
N GLY A 207 -5.99 19.90 -7.19
CA GLY A 207 -6.07 21.17 -7.92
C GLY A 207 -6.49 22.39 -7.08
N LYS A 208 -6.88 22.20 -5.82
CA LYS A 208 -7.18 23.30 -4.91
C LYS A 208 -5.98 23.55 -4.00
N VAL A 209 -4.89 24.06 -4.57
CA VAL A 209 -3.98 24.90 -3.78
C VAL A 209 -4.82 26.08 -3.36
N ARG A 210 -5.39 25.99 -2.17
CA ARG A 210 -6.08 27.10 -1.54
C ARG A 210 -4.98 28.15 -1.40
N GLU A 211 -4.95 29.13 -2.30
CA GLU A 211 -4.13 30.34 -2.16
C GLU A 211 -4.43 30.85 -0.76
N ARG A 212 -3.54 30.54 0.18
CA ARG A 212 -3.60 31.11 1.50
C ARG A 212 -3.18 32.55 1.27
N GLU A 213 -4.06 33.46 1.69
CA GLU A 213 -3.76 34.88 1.74
C GLU A 213 -2.34 35.05 2.30
N ALA A 214 -1.50 35.75 1.55
CA ALA A 214 -0.10 35.91 1.91
C ALA A 214 -0.05 36.41 3.36
N PRO A 215 0.73 35.77 4.26
CA PRO A 215 0.85 36.26 5.62
C PRO A 215 1.27 37.74 5.58
N PRO A 216 0.81 38.56 6.53
CA PRO A 216 1.18 39.98 6.60
C PRO A 216 2.68 40.14 6.39
N ALA A 217 3.12 41.13 5.60
CA ALA A 217 4.53 41.26 5.19
C ALA A 217 5.53 41.19 6.35
N GLU A 218 5.13 41.66 7.53
CA GLU A 218 5.90 41.62 8.78
C GLU A 218 6.15 40.19 9.31
N ALA A 219 5.23 39.25 9.05
CA ALA A 219 5.32 37.84 9.45
C ALA A 219 6.11 36.97 8.47
N ALA A 220 6.45 37.50 7.28
CA ALA A 220 7.27 36.84 6.27
C ALA A 220 8.70 37.41 6.18
N ALA A 221 9.02 38.43 6.98
CA ALA A 221 10.31 39.10 6.95
C ALA A 221 11.44 38.17 7.42
N PRO A 222 12.63 38.27 6.82
CA PRO A 222 13.82 37.56 7.28
C PRO A 222 14.17 38.00 8.70
N ARG A 223 14.53 37.04 9.56
CA ARG A 223 15.06 37.31 10.90
C ARG A 223 16.59 37.24 10.86
N GLN A 224 17.24 38.18 11.53
CA GLN A 224 18.69 38.21 11.73
C GLN A 224 19.10 37.21 12.83
N GLU A 225 18.77 35.95 12.60
CA GLU A 225 19.04 34.82 13.47
C GLU A 225 19.66 33.69 12.64
N THR A 226 20.51 32.89 13.28
CA THR A 226 21.17 31.78 12.59
C THR A 226 20.17 30.67 12.27
N SER A 227 20.15 30.22 11.01
CA SER A 227 19.34 29.07 10.62
C SER A 227 19.94 27.76 11.15
N VAL A 228 19.14 26.69 11.17
CA VAL A 228 19.61 25.34 11.55
C VAL A 228 20.73 24.81 10.64
N ALA A 229 20.85 25.35 9.43
CA ALA A 229 21.93 25.04 8.49
C ALA A 229 23.15 25.99 8.62
N GLY A 230 23.18 26.86 9.65
CA GLY A 230 24.29 27.77 9.92
C GLY A 230 24.29 29.05 9.08
N ARG A 231 23.19 29.39 8.41
CA ARG A 231 23.08 30.63 7.62
C ARG A 231 22.85 31.83 8.55
N PRO A 232 23.30 33.05 8.19
CA PRO A 232 23.15 34.24 9.04
C PRO A 232 21.70 34.75 9.15
N VAL A 233 20.79 34.24 8.31
CA VAL A 233 19.39 34.63 8.23
C VAL A 233 18.52 33.38 8.30
N CYS A 234 17.37 33.50 8.95
CA CYS A 234 16.31 32.50 8.93
C CYS A 234 14.96 33.12 8.56
N TYR A 235 14.00 32.26 8.23
CA TYR A 235 12.62 32.63 7.94
C TYR A 235 11.67 31.93 8.92
N PRO A 236 10.59 32.60 9.36
CA PRO A 236 9.55 31.98 10.17
C PRO A 236 8.91 30.78 9.45
N LEU A 237 8.53 29.75 10.19
CA LEU A 237 7.87 28.56 9.61
C LEU A 237 6.65 28.92 8.74
N ALA A 238 5.84 29.88 9.19
CA ALA A 238 4.67 30.34 8.45
C ALA A 238 5.01 30.99 7.09
N ALA A 239 6.18 31.62 6.97
CA ALA A 239 6.65 32.23 5.73
C ALA A 239 7.11 31.19 4.70
N LEU A 240 7.53 30.01 5.18
CA LEU A 240 7.98 28.89 4.35
C LEU A 240 6.86 27.89 4.04
N ALA A 241 5.61 28.21 4.36
CA ALA A 241 4.46 27.37 4.09
C ALA A 241 4.27 27.12 2.58
N PRO A 242 3.66 25.99 2.17
CA PRO A 242 3.46 25.67 0.77
C PRO A 242 2.37 26.59 0.17
N GLY A 243 2.53 26.96 -1.09
CA GLY A 243 1.60 27.83 -1.81
C GLY A 243 1.79 29.34 -1.55
N LEU A 244 2.87 29.73 -0.87
CA LEU A 244 3.29 31.13 -0.75
C LEU A 244 4.38 31.46 -1.76
N VAL A 245 4.49 32.74 -2.13
CA VAL A 245 5.65 33.26 -2.88
C VAL A 245 6.82 33.37 -1.90
N TRP A 246 7.87 32.60 -2.15
CA TRP A 246 9.06 32.59 -1.30
C TRP A 246 10.09 33.64 -1.74
N PRO A 247 10.97 34.07 -0.83
CA PRO A 247 12.15 34.86 -1.16
C PRO A 247 13.01 34.16 -2.23
N ALA A 248 13.68 34.95 -3.09
CA ALA A 248 14.42 34.45 -4.24
C ALA A 248 15.61 33.54 -3.88
N ASP A 249 16.11 33.64 -2.65
CA ASP A 249 17.21 32.84 -2.11
C ASP A 249 16.74 31.50 -1.50
N VAL A 250 15.44 31.31 -1.30
CA VAL A 250 14.88 30.08 -0.74
C VAL A 250 14.62 29.03 -1.82
N ASP A 251 15.41 27.96 -1.80
CA ASP A 251 15.15 26.77 -2.61
C ASP A 251 13.96 25.95 -2.05
N GLY A 252 12.93 25.75 -2.87
CA GLY A 252 11.75 24.95 -2.54
C GLY A 252 12.07 23.52 -2.11
N GLY A 253 13.14 22.93 -2.66
CA GLY A 253 13.59 21.57 -2.32
C GLY A 253 14.25 21.46 -0.95
N CYS A 254 14.62 22.58 -0.32
CA CYS A 254 15.44 22.65 0.89
C CYS A 254 14.96 23.74 1.87
N ARG A 255 13.66 24.02 1.91
CA ARG A 255 13.05 25.03 2.80
C ARG A 255 13.41 24.86 4.27
N GLU A 256 13.52 23.62 4.73
CA GLU A 256 13.85 23.29 6.12
C GLU A 256 15.20 23.86 6.60
N GLN A 257 16.11 24.16 5.68
CA GLN A 257 17.43 24.74 6.00
C GLN A 257 17.36 26.20 6.47
N TRP A 258 16.23 26.85 6.22
CA TRP A 258 16.00 28.27 6.49
C TRP A 258 15.28 28.52 7.82
N LEU A 259 14.92 27.48 8.57
CA LEU A 259 14.31 27.63 9.89
C LEU A 259 15.36 27.98 10.95
N ASN A 260 14.98 28.70 12.00
CA ASN A 260 15.78 28.73 13.24
C ASN A 260 15.49 27.46 14.10
N SER A 261 16.21 27.30 15.21
CA SER A 261 16.05 26.13 16.08
C SER A 261 14.66 26.01 16.72
N ALA A 262 14.00 27.13 17.03
CA ALA A 262 12.67 27.12 17.64
C ALA A 262 11.58 26.69 16.63
N ASP A 263 11.62 27.26 15.42
CA ASP A 263 10.70 26.94 14.33
C ASP A 263 10.95 25.51 13.80
N TRP A 264 12.19 25.02 13.87
CA TRP A 264 12.54 23.64 13.62
C TRP A 264 11.85 22.67 14.60
N GLU A 265 11.97 22.94 15.90
CA GLU A 265 11.31 22.11 16.93
C GLU A 265 9.79 22.17 16.80
N ALA A 266 9.23 23.34 16.46
CA ALA A 266 7.81 23.48 16.21
C ALA A 266 7.34 22.66 14.97
N ALA A 267 8.16 22.62 13.91
CA ALA A 267 7.83 21.92 12.67
C ALA A 267 7.99 20.39 12.78
N PHE A 268 9.08 19.92 13.39
CA PHE A 268 9.44 18.50 13.40
C PHE A 268 9.21 17.82 14.75
N GLY A 269 9.25 18.54 15.87
CA GLY A 269 9.07 17.98 17.22
C GLY A 269 7.80 17.15 17.41
N PRO A 270 6.61 17.57 16.92
CA PRO A 270 5.38 16.77 16.99
C PRO A 270 5.46 15.41 16.29
N HIS A 271 6.37 15.27 15.31
CA HIS A 271 6.51 14.06 14.49
C HIS A 271 7.77 13.25 14.84
N ALA A 272 8.79 13.91 15.39
CA ALA A 272 10.08 13.36 15.75
C ALA A 272 10.71 14.22 16.88
N PRO A 273 10.34 13.98 18.15
CA PRO A 273 10.84 14.76 19.29
C PRO A 273 12.37 14.73 19.40
N GLY A 274 12.98 15.90 19.59
CA GLY A 274 14.43 16.04 19.76
C GLY A 274 15.26 15.74 18.49
N LEU A 275 14.62 15.71 17.31
CA LEU A 275 15.33 15.54 16.05
C LEU A 275 16.16 16.79 15.76
N THR A 276 17.48 16.67 15.67
CA THR A 276 18.34 17.78 15.23
C THR A 276 18.43 17.85 13.70
N TYR A 277 18.85 18.99 13.15
CA TYR A 277 19.04 19.14 11.70
C TYR A 277 20.11 18.18 11.15
N GLU A 278 21.22 17.99 11.86
CA GLU A 278 22.25 17.00 11.48
C GLU A 278 21.69 15.57 11.46
N ALA A 279 20.90 15.19 12.48
CA ALA A 279 20.25 13.89 12.53
C ALA A 279 19.22 13.71 11.40
N PHE A 280 18.51 14.79 11.03
CA PHE A 280 17.60 14.79 9.89
C PHE A 280 18.34 14.53 8.58
N LEU A 281 19.49 15.16 8.35
CA LEU A 281 20.29 14.96 7.13
C LEU A 281 20.79 13.52 6.99
N ALA A 282 21.06 12.83 8.10
CA ALA A 282 21.45 11.42 8.12
C ALA A 282 20.30 10.45 7.76
N LEU A 283 19.05 10.91 7.70
CA LEU A 283 17.91 10.06 7.36
C LEU A 283 17.87 9.75 5.85
N PRO A 284 17.40 8.55 5.47
CA PRO A 284 17.10 8.22 4.07
C PRO A 284 16.16 9.25 3.42
N GLY A 285 16.34 9.50 2.12
CA GLY A 285 15.59 10.53 1.37
C GLY A 285 14.07 10.41 1.53
N TRP A 286 13.51 9.20 1.43
CA TRP A 286 12.07 8.97 1.59
C TRP A 286 11.55 9.39 2.97
N ARG A 287 12.35 9.22 4.03
CA ARG A 287 11.96 9.55 5.40
C ARG A 287 12.04 11.06 5.63
N ARG A 288 13.04 11.73 5.05
CA ARG A 288 13.12 13.20 5.01
C ARG A 288 11.92 13.80 4.30
N SER A 289 11.57 13.31 3.11
CA SER A 289 10.39 13.77 2.36
C SER A 289 9.10 13.61 3.16
N LYS A 290 8.91 12.46 3.82
CA LYS A 290 7.73 12.21 4.65
C LYS A 290 7.62 13.17 5.83
N LEU A 291 8.74 13.44 6.51
CA LEU A 291 8.78 14.41 7.62
C LEU A 291 8.53 15.84 7.13
N LYS A 292 9.12 16.23 6.00
CA LYS A 292 8.85 17.52 5.36
C LYS A 292 7.37 17.68 5.01
N GLN A 293 6.73 16.63 4.47
CA GLN A 293 5.31 16.67 4.14
C GLN A 293 4.45 16.83 5.39
N ALA A 294 4.76 16.10 6.46
CA ALA A 294 4.06 16.23 7.74
C ALA A 294 4.21 17.63 8.35
N ALA A 295 5.41 18.21 8.24
CA ALA A 295 5.73 19.57 8.69
C ALA A 295 5.20 20.69 7.76
N GLY A 296 4.58 20.35 6.61
CA GLY A 296 4.13 21.34 5.63
C GLY A 296 5.25 22.03 4.85
N LEU A 297 6.44 21.42 4.77
CA LEU A 297 7.63 21.94 4.10
C LEU A 297 8.01 21.15 2.84
N PHE A 298 7.11 20.27 2.36
CA PHE A 298 7.24 19.56 1.08
C PHE A 298 6.69 20.39 -0.07
#